data_AF-A0ABD4Y614-F1
#
_entry.id   AF-A0ABD4Y614-F1
#
_cell.length_a   1.000
_cell.length_b   1.000
_cell.length_c   1.000
_cell.angle_alpha   90.00
_cell.angle_beta   90.00
_cell.angle_gamma   90.00
#
_symmetry.space_group_name_H-M   'P 1'
#
loop_
_entity.id
_entity.type
_entity.pdbx_description
1 polymer ?
#
loop_
_entity_poly.entity_id
_entity_poly.type
_entity_poly.pdbx_seq_one_letter_code
_entity_poly.pdbx_strand_id
1 'polypeptide(L)'
;MHRSAEAQWADDEALNDLLLRVRSALPGLDGRVGSPRPDELMLDRPQSLVALLAHWQMAHPKAGRHYWAARCWTLLVWQPIYLQVLAVQLDAQSPELDGIAQGMQLGFVAGFCLPDHQPLRADAQHLLRHAGQQIRQFCAKAHAACGALLGLHPKLAQRLAADCVMAALLHAQRTDDYGSLQLCRHADAWLDACAMPGASGLLAVPLAEGGTRLGLQRKACCQHFRRADGELCDSCPKLPLAERERRLREQDH
;
A
#
# COMPACT_ATOMS: atom_id res chain seq x y z
N MET A 1 -20.54 -12.35 -48.96
CA MET A 1 -21.03 -13.08 -47.76
C MET A 1 -20.21 -14.36 -47.71
N HIS A 2 -19.30 -14.62 -46.78
CA HIS A 2 -19.17 -14.23 -45.38
C HIS A 2 -17.75 -13.76 -45.07
N ARG A 3 -17.65 -12.70 -44.26
CA ARG A 3 -16.40 -12.24 -43.66
C ARG A 3 -15.89 -13.29 -42.68
N SER A 4 -14.58 -13.49 -42.73
CA SER A 4 -13.75 -14.25 -41.80
C SER A 4 -14.13 -13.98 -40.35
N ALA A 5 -14.35 -15.04 -39.59
CA ALA A 5 -14.26 -15.01 -38.14
C ALA A 5 -12.76 -14.95 -37.81
N GLU A 6 -12.21 -13.75 -37.78
CA GLU A 6 -10.98 -13.48 -37.06
C GLU A 6 -11.28 -13.72 -35.58
N ALA A 7 -10.85 -14.89 -35.09
CA ALA A 7 -10.62 -15.08 -33.69
C ALA A 7 -9.57 -14.06 -33.27
N GLN A 8 -10.03 -12.94 -32.70
CA GLN A 8 -9.17 -12.02 -31.97
C GLN A 8 -8.51 -12.82 -30.85
N TRP A 9 -7.22 -13.08 -30.98
CA TRP A 9 -6.35 -13.36 -29.84
C TRP A 9 -6.52 -12.17 -28.89
N ALA A 10 -7.30 -12.35 -27.82
CA ALA A 10 -7.28 -11.41 -26.71
C ALA A 10 -5.90 -11.59 -26.06
N ASP A 11 -5.01 -10.64 -26.27
CA ASP A 11 -3.62 -10.68 -25.81
C ASP A 11 -3.53 -11.04 -24.32
N ASP A 12 -2.81 -12.13 -24.00
CA ASP A 12 -2.39 -12.60 -22.66
C ASP A 12 -1.44 -11.60 -21.93
N GLU A 13 -1.47 -10.31 -22.28
CA GLU A 13 -0.53 -9.28 -21.80
C GLU A 13 -1.15 -8.25 -20.84
N ALA A 14 -2.46 -8.27 -20.62
CA ALA A 14 -3.16 -7.23 -19.86
C ALA A 14 -2.60 -7.01 -18.44
N LEU A 15 -2.21 -8.09 -17.75
CA LEU A 15 -1.56 -8.00 -16.45
C LEU A 15 -0.13 -7.45 -16.58
N ASN A 16 0.66 -7.91 -17.55
CA ASN A 16 2.01 -7.39 -17.78
C ASN A 16 2.01 -5.88 -18.07
N ASP A 17 1.10 -5.42 -18.92
CA ASP A 17 0.89 -3.99 -19.22
C ASP A 17 0.54 -3.17 -17.97
N LEU A 18 -0.35 -3.70 -17.14
CA LEU A 18 -0.70 -3.06 -15.87
C LEU A 18 0.54 -2.93 -14.96
N LEU A 19 1.34 -3.99 -14.84
CA LEU A 19 2.56 -3.97 -14.03
C LEU A 19 3.58 -2.95 -14.56
N LEU A 20 3.72 -2.83 -15.89
CA LEU A 20 4.59 -1.83 -16.51
C LEU A 20 4.12 -0.40 -16.23
N ARG A 21 2.80 -0.13 -16.31
CA ARG A 21 2.24 1.19 -15.99
C ARG A 21 2.41 1.55 -14.52
N VAL A 22 2.12 0.61 -13.61
CA VAL A 22 2.29 0.82 -12.16
C VAL A 22 3.76 1.05 -11.80
N ARG A 23 4.69 0.29 -12.38
CA ARG A 23 6.14 0.49 -12.21
C ARG A 23 6.58 1.87 -12.70
N SER A 24 6.03 2.34 -13.82
CA SER A 24 6.36 3.66 -14.38
C SER A 24 5.91 4.79 -13.44
N ALA A 25 4.76 4.61 -12.78
CA ALA A 25 4.26 5.58 -11.81
C ALA A 25 5.00 5.54 -10.46
N LEU A 26 5.43 4.36 -10.01
CA LEU A 26 6.19 4.20 -8.77
C LEU A 26 7.41 3.28 -8.99
N PRO A 27 8.57 3.87 -9.34
CA PRO A 27 9.82 3.13 -9.43
C PRO A 27 10.14 2.43 -8.10
N GLY A 28 10.11 1.09 -8.09
CA GLY A 28 10.23 0.26 -6.88
C GLY A 28 9.03 -0.65 -6.63
N LEU A 29 7.88 -0.36 -7.24
CA LEU A 29 6.74 -1.29 -7.30
C LEU A 29 6.89 -2.21 -8.52
N ASP A 30 7.95 -3.02 -8.51
CA ASP A 30 8.31 -3.91 -9.62
C ASP A 30 7.57 -5.24 -9.50
N GLY A 31 6.89 -5.66 -10.57
CA GLY A 31 6.04 -6.83 -10.59
C GLY A 31 6.39 -7.76 -11.75
N ARG A 32 6.17 -9.06 -11.56
CA ARG A 32 6.23 -10.06 -12.64
C ARG A 32 5.02 -10.98 -12.61
N VAL A 33 4.66 -11.51 -13.77
CA VAL A 33 3.66 -12.58 -13.89
C VAL A 33 4.37 -13.93 -13.83
N GLY A 34 3.76 -14.90 -13.14
CA GLY A 34 4.21 -16.29 -13.15
C GLY A 34 4.15 -16.96 -11.77
N SER A 35 4.99 -17.96 -11.59
CA SER A 35 5.05 -18.71 -10.33
C SER A 35 5.96 -18.04 -9.30
N PRO A 36 5.64 -18.13 -8.00
CA PRO A 36 6.51 -17.71 -6.91
C PRO A 36 7.86 -18.43 -6.95
N ARG A 37 8.94 -17.70 -6.67
CA ARG A 37 10.26 -18.31 -6.44
C ARG A 37 10.35 -18.90 -5.03
N PRO A 38 11.28 -19.84 -4.77
CA PRO A 38 11.42 -20.45 -3.43
C PRO A 38 11.76 -19.45 -2.32
N ASP A 39 12.51 -18.40 -2.64
CA ASP A 39 13.00 -17.36 -1.73
C ASP A 39 12.04 -16.18 -1.54
N GLU A 40 10.98 -16.10 -2.35
CA GLU A 40 9.95 -15.07 -2.21
C GLU A 40 9.08 -15.32 -0.97
N LEU A 41 8.73 -14.23 -0.31
CA LEU A 41 7.85 -14.20 0.84
C LEU A 41 6.43 -14.53 0.39
N MET A 42 5.85 -15.55 1.02
CA MET A 42 4.44 -15.90 0.89
C MET A 42 3.82 -16.03 2.28
N LEU A 43 2.53 -15.69 2.40
CA LEU A 43 1.83 -15.68 3.69
C LEU A 43 1.67 -17.08 4.31
N ASP A 44 1.65 -18.13 3.48
CA ASP A 44 1.61 -19.53 3.89
C ASP A 44 3.00 -20.12 4.21
N ARG A 45 4.08 -19.33 3.99
CA ARG A 45 5.47 -19.70 4.32
C ARG A 45 5.94 -18.94 5.57
N PRO A 46 5.72 -19.49 6.79
CA PRO A 46 6.03 -18.77 8.04
C PRO A 46 7.52 -18.41 8.20
N GLN A 47 8.44 -19.16 7.56
CA GLN A 47 9.88 -18.92 7.66
C GLN A 47 10.30 -17.55 7.11
N SER A 48 9.70 -17.09 6.01
CA SER A 48 10.02 -15.78 5.42
C SER A 48 9.61 -14.63 6.35
N LEU A 49 8.48 -14.77 7.06
CA LEU A 49 8.01 -13.81 8.05
C LEU A 49 8.92 -13.79 9.29
N VAL A 50 9.40 -14.96 9.73
CA VAL A 50 10.38 -15.06 10.83
C VAL A 50 11.71 -14.39 10.43
N ALA A 51 12.20 -14.63 9.21
CA ALA A 51 13.41 -14.01 8.70
C ALA A 51 13.30 -12.48 8.63
N LEU A 52 12.15 -11.95 8.18
CA LEU A 52 11.87 -10.52 8.18
C LEU A 52 11.93 -9.92 9.58
N LEU A 53 11.28 -10.57 10.56
CA LEU A 53 11.31 -10.12 11.96
C LEU A 53 12.73 -10.16 12.54
N ALA A 54 13.45 -11.26 12.33
CA ALA A 54 14.81 -11.46 12.82
C ALA A 54 15.76 -10.38 12.28
N HIS A 55 15.63 -10.02 11.00
CA HIS A 55 16.40 -8.93 10.41
C HIS A 55 16.20 -7.61 11.18
N TRP A 56 14.95 -7.19 11.40
CA TRP A 56 14.68 -5.91 12.06
C TRP A 56 15.01 -5.90 13.56
N GLN A 57 14.97 -7.06 14.22
CA GLN A 57 15.47 -7.23 15.58
C GLN A 57 16.99 -7.05 15.64
N MET A 58 17.73 -7.63 14.70
CA MET A 58 19.19 -7.51 14.61
C MET A 58 19.64 -6.10 14.23
N ALA A 59 18.99 -5.50 13.24
CA ALA A 59 19.33 -4.15 12.77
C ALA A 59 19.01 -3.06 13.81
N HIS A 60 17.92 -3.21 14.56
CA HIS A 60 17.45 -2.21 15.51
C HIS A 60 17.00 -2.83 16.85
N PRO A 61 17.93 -3.41 17.64
CA PRO A 61 17.61 -4.14 18.86
C PRO A 61 17.02 -3.25 19.95
N LYS A 62 17.41 -1.97 19.99
CA LYS A 62 16.92 -1.00 20.99
C LYS A 62 15.54 -0.40 20.64
N ALA A 63 15.05 -0.58 19.41
CA ALA A 63 13.76 0.00 18.99
C ALA A 63 12.55 -0.76 19.56
N GLY A 64 12.75 -2.05 19.89
CA GLY A 64 11.79 -2.87 20.62
C GLY A 64 10.58 -3.34 19.81
N ARG A 65 9.81 -4.24 20.42
CA ARG A 65 8.73 -5.00 19.77
C ARG A 65 7.72 -4.17 18.98
N HIS A 66 7.36 -2.99 19.48
CA HIS A 66 6.34 -2.15 18.84
C HIS A 66 6.83 -1.59 17.50
N TYR A 67 8.13 -1.28 17.39
CA TYR A 67 8.73 -0.87 16.14
C TYR A 67 8.85 -2.04 15.17
N TRP A 68 9.39 -3.19 15.61
CA TRP A 68 9.55 -4.35 14.74
C TRP A 68 8.22 -4.82 14.16
N ALA A 69 7.18 -4.89 14.99
CA ALA A 69 5.83 -5.27 14.57
C ALA A 69 5.27 -4.31 13.52
N ALA A 70 5.31 -3.00 13.79
CA ALA A 70 4.83 -1.99 12.85
C ALA A 70 5.62 -2.00 11.55
N ARG A 71 6.95 -2.12 11.62
CA ARG A 71 7.83 -2.14 10.44
C ARG A 71 7.58 -3.36 9.56
N CYS A 72 7.61 -4.57 10.13
CA CYS A 72 7.36 -5.80 9.38
C CYS A 72 5.98 -5.78 8.73
N TRP A 73 4.96 -5.34 9.48
CA TRP A 73 3.60 -5.20 8.95
C TRP A 73 3.55 -4.23 7.76
N THR A 74 4.09 -3.02 7.91
CA THR A 74 4.08 -2.03 6.82
C THR A 74 4.83 -2.50 5.59
N LEU A 75 5.95 -3.23 5.76
CA LEU A 75 6.70 -3.82 4.65
C LEU A 75 5.93 -4.96 3.97
N LEU A 76 5.15 -5.72 4.71
CA LEU A 76 4.35 -6.79 4.14
C LEU A 76 3.21 -6.22 3.27
N VAL A 77 2.49 -5.22 3.77
CA VAL A 77 1.24 -4.77 3.13
C VAL A 77 1.41 -3.68 2.07
N TRP A 78 2.56 -3.02 1.96
CA TRP A 78 2.65 -1.83 1.10
C TRP A 78 2.51 -2.14 -0.39
N GLN A 79 3.19 -3.14 -0.94
CA GLN A 79 3.12 -3.42 -2.38
C GLN A 79 1.71 -3.85 -2.83
N PRO A 80 1.03 -4.81 -2.15
CA PRO A 80 -0.33 -5.19 -2.53
C PRO A 80 -1.32 -4.02 -2.45
N ILE A 81 -1.17 -3.14 -1.44
CA ILE A 81 -2.04 -1.96 -1.29
C ILE A 81 -1.76 -0.93 -2.39
N TYR A 82 -0.50 -0.57 -2.61
CA TYR A 82 -0.13 0.38 -3.65
C TYR A 82 -0.51 -0.13 -5.04
N LEU A 83 -0.32 -1.42 -5.32
CA LEU A 83 -0.74 -2.03 -6.58
C LEU A 83 -2.23 -1.83 -6.82
N GLN A 84 -3.08 -2.14 -5.85
CA GLN A 84 -4.53 -1.98 -5.99
C GLN A 84 -4.95 -0.53 -6.20
N VAL A 85 -4.40 0.40 -5.41
CA VAL A 85 -4.74 1.82 -5.53
C VAL A 85 -4.28 2.35 -6.89
N LEU A 86 -3.03 2.12 -7.27
CA LEU A 86 -2.48 2.64 -8.53
C LEU A 86 -3.12 1.98 -9.76
N ALA A 87 -3.44 0.68 -9.72
CA ALA A 87 -4.14 0.02 -10.82
C ALA A 87 -5.52 0.65 -11.10
N VAL A 88 -6.26 0.96 -10.03
CA VAL A 88 -7.58 1.58 -10.17
C VAL A 88 -7.47 3.04 -10.61
N GLN A 89 -6.55 3.81 -10.02
CA GLN A 89 -6.43 5.25 -10.33
C GLN A 89 -5.85 5.50 -11.73
N LEU A 90 -4.84 4.73 -12.15
CA LEU A 90 -4.07 5.04 -13.36
C LEU A 90 -4.49 4.25 -14.59
N ASP A 91 -5.15 3.10 -14.43
CA ASP A 91 -5.40 2.17 -15.54
C ASP A 91 -6.80 1.56 -15.54
N ALA A 92 -7.70 2.03 -14.66
CA ALA A 92 -9.06 1.51 -14.53
C ALA A 92 -9.13 -0.03 -14.46
N GLN A 93 -8.18 -0.63 -13.73
CA GLN A 93 -8.04 -2.07 -13.56
C GLN A 93 -7.89 -2.44 -12.08
N SER A 94 -8.26 -3.66 -11.71
CA SER A 94 -7.99 -4.21 -10.38
C SER A 94 -7.54 -5.67 -10.50
N PRO A 95 -6.27 -5.98 -10.23
CA PRO A 95 -5.77 -7.36 -10.29
C PRO A 95 -6.25 -8.17 -9.08
N GLU A 96 -6.11 -9.48 -9.14
CA GLU A 96 -6.24 -10.38 -8.00
C GLU A 96 -4.96 -10.35 -7.17
N LEU A 97 -5.08 -10.33 -5.84
CA LEU A 97 -3.94 -10.46 -4.92
C LEU A 97 -3.73 -11.89 -4.43
N ASP A 98 -4.64 -12.82 -4.75
CA ASP A 98 -4.48 -14.20 -4.29
C ASP A 98 -3.26 -14.85 -4.94
N GLY A 99 -2.48 -15.56 -4.14
CA GLY A 99 -1.21 -16.15 -4.58
C GLY A 99 -0.07 -15.16 -4.81
N ILE A 100 -0.21 -13.87 -4.45
CA ILE A 100 0.90 -12.92 -4.53
C ILE A 100 2.09 -13.40 -3.69
N ALA A 101 3.28 -13.38 -4.29
CA ALA A 101 4.54 -13.57 -3.60
C ALA A 101 5.36 -12.27 -3.67
N GLN A 102 6.13 -11.98 -2.63
CA GLN A 102 6.87 -10.72 -2.52
C GLN A 102 8.36 -10.99 -2.41
N GLY A 103 9.17 -10.25 -3.16
CA GLY A 103 10.62 -10.30 -3.01
C GLY A 103 11.04 -9.75 -1.66
N MET A 104 12.05 -10.37 -1.05
CA MET A 104 12.64 -9.90 0.20
C MET A 104 14.16 -9.88 0.08
N GLN A 105 14.75 -8.70 0.26
CA GLN A 105 16.20 -8.53 0.26
C GLN A 105 16.61 -7.66 1.44
N LEU A 106 17.51 -8.17 2.28
CA LEU A 106 18.05 -7.47 3.46
C LEU A 106 16.94 -6.82 4.32
N GLY A 107 15.88 -7.57 4.60
CA GLY A 107 14.76 -7.12 5.43
C GLY A 107 13.86 -6.05 4.79
N PHE A 108 14.11 -5.69 3.53
CA PHE A 108 13.21 -4.88 2.72
C PHE A 108 12.36 -5.79 1.83
N VAL A 109 11.09 -5.44 1.68
CA VAL A 109 10.13 -6.18 0.85
C VAL A 109 9.89 -5.35 -0.40
N ALA A 110 10.36 -5.85 -1.54
CA ALA A 110 10.33 -5.18 -2.84
C ALA A 110 10.42 -6.21 -3.96
N GLY A 111 9.79 -5.88 -5.09
CA GLY A 111 9.49 -6.88 -6.11
C GLY A 111 8.28 -7.74 -5.70
N PHE A 112 7.44 -8.12 -6.64
CA PHE A 112 6.37 -9.09 -6.38
C PHE A 112 6.09 -9.95 -7.61
N CYS A 113 5.46 -11.09 -7.38
CA CYS A 113 5.00 -12.01 -8.39
C CYS A 113 3.50 -12.22 -8.23
N LEU A 114 2.75 -12.13 -9.32
CA LEU A 114 1.35 -12.51 -9.38
C LEU A 114 1.19 -13.76 -10.25
N PRO A 115 0.33 -14.71 -9.84
CA PRO A 115 -0.17 -15.73 -10.76
C PRO A 115 -0.81 -15.06 -11.98
N ASP A 116 -0.75 -15.75 -13.12
CA ASP A 116 -1.37 -15.25 -14.34
C ASP A 116 -2.91 -15.23 -14.20
N HIS A 117 -3.50 -14.09 -14.55
CA HIS A 117 -4.93 -13.85 -14.53
C HIS A 117 -5.27 -12.56 -15.29
N GLN A 118 -6.52 -12.44 -15.71
CA GLN A 118 -7.06 -11.20 -16.29
C GLN A 118 -7.42 -10.21 -15.17
N PRO A 119 -6.84 -9.00 -15.10
CA PRO A 119 -7.30 -7.98 -14.16
C PRO A 119 -8.75 -7.58 -14.45
N LEU A 120 -9.52 -7.32 -13.38
CA LEU A 120 -10.89 -6.82 -13.53
C LEU A 120 -10.87 -5.45 -14.21
N ARG A 121 -11.69 -5.29 -15.25
CA ARG A 121 -12.05 -4.02 -15.88
C ARG A 121 -13.54 -3.78 -15.66
N ALA A 122 -13.89 -2.64 -15.06
CA ALA A 122 -15.27 -2.27 -14.78
C ALA A 122 -15.39 -0.75 -14.62
N ASP A 123 -16.58 -0.23 -14.30
CA ASP A 123 -16.71 1.16 -13.88
C ASP A 123 -16.00 1.42 -12.54
N ALA A 124 -15.72 2.70 -12.28
CA ALA A 124 -14.96 3.14 -11.12
C ALA A 124 -15.54 2.65 -9.78
N GLN A 125 -16.87 2.56 -9.65
CA GLN A 125 -17.49 2.14 -8.39
C GLN A 125 -17.30 0.63 -8.15
N HIS A 126 -17.41 -0.18 -9.21
CA HIS A 126 -17.12 -1.61 -9.14
C HIS A 126 -15.64 -1.88 -8.86
N LEU A 127 -14.74 -1.19 -9.55
CA LEU A 127 -13.29 -1.30 -9.32
C LEU A 127 -12.90 -0.94 -7.89
N LEU A 128 -13.44 0.15 -7.35
CA LEU A 128 -13.18 0.57 -5.98
C LEU A 128 -13.61 -0.49 -4.96
N ARG A 129 -14.82 -1.05 -5.13
CA ARG A 129 -15.33 -2.13 -4.26
C ARG A 129 -14.46 -3.38 -4.35
N HIS A 130 -14.08 -3.78 -5.56
CA HIS A 130 -13.23 -4.95 -5.80
C HIS A 130 -11.85 -4.76 -5.17
N ALA A 131 -11.16 -3.67 -5.48
CA ALA A 131 -9.84 -3.36 -4.94
C ALA A 131 -9.85 -3.25 -3.40
N GLY A 132 -10.86 -2.60 -2.83
CA GLY A 132 -11.04 -2.54 -1.38
C GLY A 132 -11.25 -3.91 -0.74
N GLN A 133 -11.97 -4.81 -1.41
CA GLN A 133 -12.10 -6.20 -0.98
C GLN A 133 -10.77 -6.96 -1.07
N GLN A 134 -10.01 -6.82 -2.16
CA GLN A 134 -8.69 -7.43 -2.33
C GLN A 134 -7.74 -7.00 -1.20
N ILE A 135 -7.67 -5.70 -0.91
CA ILE A 135 -6.85 -5.14 0.18
C ILE A 135 -7.29 -5.73 1.53
N ARG A 136 -8.60 -5.73 1.81
CA ARG A 136 -9.14 -6.25 3.07
C ARG A 136 -8.81 -7.73 3.26
N GLN A 137 -9.01 -8.54 2.23
CA GLN A 137 -8.73 -9.97 2.27
C GLN A 137 -7.23 -10.24 2.45
N PHE A 138 -6.37 -9.54 1.70
CA PHE A 138 -4.92 -9.65 1.86
C PHE A 138 -4.49 -9.27 3.28
N CYS A 139 -4.95 -8.13 3.80
CA CYS A 139 -4.62 -7.69 5.16
C CYS A 139 -5.11 -8.70 6.21
N ALA A 140 -6.31 -9.28 6.05
CA ALA A 140 -6.80 -10.30 6.96
C ALA A 140 -5.93 -11.56 6.94
N LYS A 141 -5.58 -12.07 5.74
CA LYS A 141 -4.67 -13.22 5.57
C LYS A 141 -3.29 -12.93 6.16
N ALA A 142 -2.73 -11.75 5.89
CA ALA A 142 -1.43 -11.32 6.39
C ALA A 142 -1.42 -11.23 7.92
N HIS A 143 -2.47 -10.64 8.52
CA HIS A 143 -2.57 -10.54 9.97
C HIS A 143 -2.76 -11.91 10.63
N ALA A 144 -3.52 -12.82 10.01
CA ALA A 144 -3.63 -14.20 10.50
C ALA A 144 -2.28 -14.92 10.46
N ALA A 145 -1.47 -14.71 9.42
CA ALA A 145 -0.17 -15.35 9.26
C ALA A 145 0.90 -14.80 10.22
N CYS A 146 0.94 -13.49 10.48
CA CYS A 146 2.04 -12.87 11.23
C CYS A 146 1.61 -12.16 12.53
N GLY A 147 0.32 -11.96 12.79
CA GLY A 147 -0.17 -11.12 13.88
C GLY A 147 0.28 -11.60 15.26
N ALA A 148 0.20 -12.92 15.51
CA ALA A 148 0.68 -13.52 16.75
C ALA A 148 2.21 -13.46 16.86
N LEU A 149 2.93 -13.79 15.78
CA LEU A 149 4.39 -13.71 15.70
C LEU A 149 4.91 -12.29 16.01
N LEU A 150 4.24 -11.27 15.47
CA LEU A 150 4.61 -9.87 15.67
C LEU A 150 4.08 -9.27 16.97
N GLY A 151 3.15 -9.95 17.67
CA GLY A 151 2.39 -9.34 18.77
C GLY A 151 1.61 -8.09 18.32
N LEU A 152 1.16 -8.07 17.07
CA LEU A 152 0.53 -6.90 16.45
C LEU A 152 -0.98 -6.92 16.66
N HIS A 153 -1.49 -5.93 17.39
CA HIS A 153 -2.91 -5.80 17.63
C HIS A 153 -3.69 -5.50 16.32
N PRO A 154 -4.84 -6.16 16.05
CA PRO A 154 -5.60 -5.99 14.80
C PRO A 154 -5.94 -4.53 14.47
N LYS A 155 -6.38 -3.76 15.46
CA LYS A 155 -6.68 -2.32 15.29
C LYS A 155 -5.47 -1.50 14.84
N LEU A 156 -4.26 -1.85 15.30
CA LEU A 156 -3.05 -1.16 14.87
C LEU A 156 -2.68 -1.57 13.43
N ALA A 157 -2.79 -2.86 13.12
CA ALA A 157 -2.59 -3.38 11.76
C ALA A 157 -3.51 -2.67 10.75
N GLN A 158 -4.80 -2.55 11.07
CA GLN A 158 -5.79 -1.85 10.26
C GLN A 158 -5.43 -0.38 10.03
N ARG A 159 -5.04 0.36 11.08
CA ARG A 159 -4.66 1.78 10.94
C ARG A 159 -3.39 1.97 10.11
N LEU A 160 -2.41 1.07 10.23
CA LEU A 160 -1.19 1.13 9.42
C LEU A 160 -1.46 0.77 7.95
N ALA A 161 -2.38 -0.16 7.68
CA ALA A 161 -2.84 -0.46 6.32
C ALA A 161 -3.61 0.73 5.73
N ALA A 162 -4.49 1.36 6.50
CA ALA A 162 -5.21 2.56 6.10
C ALA A 162 -4.26 3.72 5.77
N ASP A 163 -3.23 3.97 6.59
CA ASP A 163 -2.17 4.94 6.28
C ASP A 163 -1.47 4.63 4.95
N CYS A 164 -1.31 3.34 4.61
CA CYS A 164 -0.71 2.91 3.35
C CYS A 164 -1.62 3.19 2.14
N VAL A 165 -2.93 2.97 2.26
CA VAL A 165 -3.92 3.34 1.24
C VAL A 165 -3.88 4.85 0.98
N MET A 166 -3.88 5.66 2.04
CA MET A 166 -3.79 7.12 1.90
C MET A 166 -2.48 7.57 1.26
N ALA A 167 -1.36 6.90 1.57
CA ALA A 167 -0.07 7.21 0.99
C ALA A 167 -0.02 6.88 -0.51
N ALA A 168 -0.66 5.79 -0.93
CA ALA A 168 -0.81 5.44 -2.34
C ALA A 168 -1.70 6.44 -3.10
N LEU A 169 -2.78 6.93 -2.48
CA LEU A 169 -3.62 7.97 -3.08
C LEU A 169 -2.90 9.31 -3.23
N LEU A 170 -2.15 9.73 -2.21
CA LEU A 170 -1.31 10.94 -2.31
C LEU A 170 -0.20 10.79 -3.36
N HIS A 171 0.26 9.56 -3.62
CA HIS A 171 1.19 9.29 -4.71
C HIS A 171 0.51 9.44 -6.07
N ALA A 172 -0.66 8.82 -6.26
CA ALA A 172 -1.46 8.94 -7.49
C ALA A 172 -1.87 10.40 -7.80
N GLN A 173 -2.13 11.21 -6.77
CA GLN A 173 -2.40 12.65 -6.97
C GLN A 173 -1.23 13.40 -7.61
N ARG A 174 0.02 12.94 -7.46
CA ARG A 174 1.16 13.64 -8.10
C ARG A 174 1.20 13.40 -9.61
N THR A 175 0.56 12.35 -10.08
CA THR A 175 0.51 11.97 -11.49
C THR A 175 -0.76 12.45 -12.18
N ASP A 176 -1.82 12.74 -11.42
CA ASP A 176 -3.12 13.20 -11.91
C ASP A 176 -3.50 14.58 -11.34
N ASP A 177 -4.19 15.42 -12.13
CA ASP A 177 -4.59 16.78 -11.72
C ASP A 177 -5.83 16.81 -10.79
N TYR A 178 -5.91 15.89 -9.83
CA TYR A 178 -7.01 15.81 -8.87
C TYR A 178 -6.99 17.00 -7.89
N GLY A 179 -8.06 17.79 -7.93
CA GLY A 179 -8.32 18.82 -6.92
C GLY A 179 -8.43 18.23 -5.51
N SER A 180 -7.92 18.96 -4.51
CA SER A 180 -7.81 18.48 -3.12
C SER A 180 -9.14 17.97 -2.53
N LEU A 181 -10.26 18.63 -2.81
CA LEU A 181 -11.58 18.20 -2.32
C LEU A 181 -12.03 16.86 -2.92
N GLN A 182 -11.68 16.60 -4.18
CA GLN A 182 -12.01 15.34 -4.84
C GLN A 182 -11.18 14.20 -4.26
N LEU A 183 -9.89 14.44 -4.00
CA LEU A 183 -9.04 13.42 -3.37
C LEU A 183 -9.52 13.07 -1.95
N CYS A 184 -9.95 14.05 -1.14
CA CYS A 184 -10.52 13.78 0.18
C CYS A 184 -11.75 12.87 0.10
N ARG A 185 -12.67 13.13 -0.83
CA ARG A 185 -13.84 12.26 -1.05
C ARG A 185 -13.44 10.85 -1.52
N HIS A 186 -12.43 10.77 -2.38
CA HIS A 186 -11.89 9.50 -2.84
C HIS A 186 -11.25 8.71 -1.68
N ALA A 187 -10.52 9.40 -0.81
CA ALA A 187 -9.89 8.82 0.37
C ALA A 187 -10.90 8.17 1.31
N ASP A 188 -12.01 8.87 1.61
CA ASP A 188 -13.09 8.31 2.42
C ASP A 188 -13.71 7.07 1.75
N ALA A 189 -13.99 7.14 0.45
CA ALA A 189 -14.55 6.02 -0.31
C ALA A 189 -13.61 4.79 -0.33
N TRP A 190 -12.29 5.00 -0.40
CA TRP A 190 -11.29 3.93 -0.29
C TRP A 190 -11.26 3.30 1.10
N LEU A 191 -11.31 4.11 2.16
CA LEU A 191 -11.37 3.60 3.53
C LEU A 191 -12.64 2.77 3.75
N ASP A 192 -13.78 3.21 3.23
CA ASP A 192 -15.05 2.48 3.31
C ASP A 192 -14.97 1.16 2.53
N ALA A 193 -14.47 1.17 1.29
CA ALA A 193 -14.30 -0.03 0.47
C ALA A 193 -13.38 -1.09 1.13
N CYS A 194 -12.35 -0.62 1.85
CA CYS A 194 -11.45 -1.47 2.62
C CYS A 194 -12.02 -1.92 3.98
N ALA A 195 -13.21 -1.46 4.38
CA ALA A 195 -13.79 -1.63 5.72
C ALA A 195 -12.87 -1.07 6.84
N MET A 196 -12.30 0.11 6.61
CA MET A 196 -11.42 0.82 7.55
C MET A 196 -11.87 2.29 7.78
N PRO A 197 -13.18 2.59 7.96
CA PRO A 197 -13.65 3.97 8.13
C PRO A 197 -12.96 4.64 9.33
N GLY A 198 -12.47 5.86 9.12
CA GLY A 198 -11.79 6.64 10.16
C GLY A 198 -10.47 6.05 10.69
N ALA A 199 -9.92 5.01 10.06
CA ALA A 199 -8.66 4.39 10.48
C ALA A 199 -7.43 5.23 10.04
N SER A 200 -7.59 6.06 9.01
CA SER A 200 -6.64 7.09 8.58
C SER A 200 -7.42 8.26 7.97
N GLY A 201 -6.75 9.16 7.24
CA GLY A 201 -7.38 10.23 6.47
C GLY A 201 -6.34 11.16 5.84
N LEU A 202 -6.83 12.22 5.22
CA LEU A 202 -6.00 13.29 4.67
C LEU A 202 -6.14 14.56 5.51
N LEU A 203 -5.03 15.28 5.68
CA LEU A 203 -4.96 16.56 6.36
C LEU A 203 -4.69 17.64 5.31
N ALA A 204 -5.65 18.54 5.16
CA ALA A 204 -5.50 19.73 4.33
C ALA A 204 -4.74 20.80 5.08
N VAL A 205 -3.70 21.33 4.46
CA VAL A 205 -2.83 22.35 5.05
C VAL A 205 -2.70 23.53 4.08
N PRO A 206 -3.06 24.76 4.48
CA PRO A 206 -2.95 25.94 3.63
C PRO A 206 -1.47 26.30 3.40
N LEU A 207 -1.13 26.67 2.17
CA LEU A 207 0.22 27.12 1.81
C LEU A 207 0.32 28.65 1.88
N ALA A 208 1.52 29.17 2.17
CA ALA A 208 1.76 30.61 2.32
C ALA A 208 1.49 31.39 1.02
N GLU A 209 1.87 30.81 -0.12
CA GLU A 209 1.67 31.38 -1.47
C GLU A 209 0.24 31.17 -2.02
N GLY A 210 -0.68 30.68 -1.19
CA GLY A 210 -2.03 30.28 -1.58
C GLY A 210 -2.13 28.80 -1.97
N GLY A 211 -3.35 28.28 -1.96
CA GLY A 211 -3.63 26.86 -2.22
C GLY A 211 -3.60 25.98 -0.98
N THR A 212 -3.75 24.68 -1.19
CA THR A 212 -3.84 23.67 -0.13
C THR A 212 -3.00 22.45 -0.51
N ARG A 213 -2.18 22.00 0.42
CA ARG A 213 -1.47 20.72 0.33
C ARG A 213 -2.21 19.67 1.15
N LEU A 214 -2.30 18.46 0.62
CA LEU A 214 -2.79 17.31 1.36
C LEU A 214 -1.61 16.50 1.90
N GLY A 215 -1.70 16.12 3.18
CA GLY A 215 -0.77 15.20 3.82
C GLY A 215 -1.50 14.08 4.54
N LEU A 216 -0.77 13.10 5.06
CA LEU A 216 -1.37 12.01 5.81
C LEU A 216 -1.90 12.49 7.17
N GLN A 217 -3.16 12.16 7.48
CA GLN A 217 -3.76 12.36 8.80
C GLN A 217 -3.73 11.05 9.60
N ARG A 218 -2.52 10.61 9.95
CA ARG A 218 -2.30 9.32 10.63
C ARG A 218 -3.08 9.23 11.95
N LYS A 219 -3.65 8.05 12.21
CA LYS A 219 -4.28 7.70 13.50
C LYS A 219 -3.48 6.68 14.29
N ALA A 220 -2.39 6.18 13.74
CA ALA A 220 -1.45 5.26 14.38
C ALA A 220 0.00 5.73 14.17
N CYS A 221 0.84 5.44 15.16
CA CYS A 221 2.27 5.74 15.10
C CYS A 221 3.02 4.52 14.57
N CYS A 222 3.82 4.69 13.51
CA CYS A 222 4.71 3.66 12.95
C CYS A 222 5.88 3.27 13.87
N GLN A 223 6.05 3.97 15.00
CA GLN A 223 7.11 3.76 15.99
C GLN A 223 8.53 3.97 15.47
N HIS A 224 8.70 4.58 14.29
CA HIS A 224 10.02 4.82 13.68
C HIS A 224 10.97 5.58 14.63
N PHE A 225 10.45 6.55 15.39
CA PHE A 225 11.17 7.32 16.40
C PHE A 225 11.86 6.49 17.50
N ARG A 226 11.57 5.19 17.61
CA ARG A 226 12.22 4.31 18.59
C ARG A 226 13.60 3.82 18.13
N ARG A 227 13.94 3.97 16.84
CA ARG A 227 15.29 3.67 16.37
C ARG A 227 16.27 4.70 16.93
N ALA A 228 17.55 4.33 16.97
CA ALA A 228 18.60 5.26 17.39
C ALA A 228 18.75 6.46 16.43
N ASP A 229 18.47 6.23 15.15
CA ASP A 229 18.46 7.22 14.06
C ASP A 229 17.04 7.70 13.71
N GLY A 230 16.05 7.38 14.54
CA GLY A 230 14.65 7.61 14.23
C GLY A 230 14.10 8.88 14.85
N GLU A 231 13.32 9.63 14.08
CA GLU A 231 12.53 10.75 14.57
C GLU A 231 11.03 10.51 14.40
N LEU A 232 10.22 11.39 15.00
CA LEU A 232 8.79 11.42 14.71
C LEU A 232 8.59 11.87 13.26
N CYS A 233 7.85 11.08 12.47
CA CYS A 233 7.49 11.46 11.11
C CYS A 233 6.61 12.72 11.08
N ASP A 234 6.59 13.43 9.94
CA ASP A 234 5.92 14.74 9.82
C ASP A 234 4.43 14.70 10.13
N SER A 235 3.79 13.58 9.84
CA SER A 235 2.37 13.32 10.10
C SER A 235 2.12 12.49 11.38
N CYS A 236 3.12 12.32 12.24
CA CYS A 236 3.02 11.40 13.39
C CYS A 236 1.88 11.81 14.35
N PRO A 237 0.98 10.90 14.76
CA PRO A 237 -0.11 11.25 15.68
C PRO A 237 0.36 11.55 17.12
N LYS A 238 1.65 11.39 17.41
CA LYS A 238 2.27 11.82 18.67
C LYS A 238 2.58 13.32 18.70
N LEU A 239 2.61 13.97 17.53
CA LEU A 239 2.80 15.41 17.42
C LEU A 239 1.46 16.14 17.59
N PRO A 240 1.45 17.34 18.22
CA PRO A 240 0.30 18.23 18.18
C PRO A 240 -0.14 18.52 16.73
N LEU A 241 -1.42 18.86 16.52
CA LEU A 241 -1.94 19.16 15.18
C LEU A 241 -1.15 20.29 14.50
N ALA A 242 -0.93 21.40 15.20
CA ALA A 242 -0.20 22.56 14.67
C ALA A 242 1.22 22.20 14.19
N GLU A 243 1.90 21.28 14.88
CA GLU A 243 3.24 20.83 14.50
C GLU A 243 3.21 19.94 13.25
N ARG A 244 2.18 19.09 13.11
CA ARG A 244 1.98 18.31 11.88
C ARG A 244 1.69 19.23 10.69
N GLU A 245 0.82 20.22 10.87
CA GLU A 245 0.52 21.21 9.83
C GLU A 245 1.76 22.04 9.46
N ARG A 246 2.60 22.41 10.44
CA ARG A 246 3.87 23.08 10.18
C ARG A 246 4.81 22.20 9.34
N ARG A 247 5.09 20.97 9.77
CA ARG A 247 5.98 20.05 9.05
C ARG A 247 5.49 19.72 7.64
N LEU A 248 4.19 19.49 7.47
CA LEU A 248 3.61 19.21 6.15
C LEU A 248 3.71 20.41 5.18
N ARG A 249 3.68 21.65 5.68
CA ARG A 249 3.94 22.84 4.86
C ARG A 249 5.39 22.91 4.40
N GLU A 250 6.31 22.51 5.26
CA GLU A 250 7.76 22.61 5.04
C GLU A 250 8.34 21.41 4.27
N GLN A 251 7.54 20.38 3.95
CA GLN A 251 8.02 19.27 3.10
C GLN A 251 8.36 19.79 1.70
N ASP A 252 9.63 19.66 1.31
CA ASP A 252 10.09 19.91 -0.06
C ASP A 252 9.65 18.76 -1.00
N HIS A 253 9.46 19.10 -2.28
CA HIS A 253 8.99 18.19 -3.33
C HIS A 253 10.08 17.24 -3.83
#